data_AF-A0AAF6B6T1-F1
#
_entry.id   AF-A0AAF6B6T1-F1
#
_cell.length_a   1.000
_cell.length_b   1.000
_cell.length_c   1.000
_cell.angle_alpha   90.00
_cell.angle_beta   90.00
_cell.angle_gamma   90.00
#
_symmetry.space_group_name_H-M   'P 1'
#
loop_
_entity.id
_entity.type
_entity.pdbx_description
1 polymer ?
#
loop_
_entity_poly.entity_id
_entity_poly.type
_entity_poly.pdbx_seq_one_letter_code
_entity_poly.pdbx_strand_id
1 'polypeptide(L)'
;MGTDATESILTVPNLSQNGMRYLRKVTRVPNMLDVLRKEMQRVRAEGNRYFQKGDFSEAIDNYTRCIQIGRGFQLSGAKRCRAFGDDIMTVAASNRAQAYLELRMWEKALSSADDALYLDPHHVKSLFRKGKALQGLQEYEKARAAFESVLELRPQNDSCKQALKEVTIAYHQSVTGEYDLRDYFVHGGDPPLCSDFVGPVEIRRTLDRGRGLFLTQGVQAGELLLVSNALGLGGSESLLDSPDCWVVNLACDFLQLFDSSQRYAYQLHYLRGTEETDDEKEVPPLKLYIPGSDWAPDPDRRLKPPSFNVAYTKARLNSFDASRIGDPNSSRLGTNLKRMIEEHEASTFQICAVWALPSLINHSCVPNCSTNTVGKAMFVRAGQSMPAGTQISIPYVVSECMDRSNSMKIWDFECSCEKCVLDKRVEPLVAELYERYKVQMNEFYGMDGYKVGKEPNLQVYKIASEQVDLVEDAIANLPFELNDTERNWIRFAFQRAYILQLVQCPHDVTRLERIDLVRRVLAIYSAINVGTFGLNMYLSVELLRGIEQEYGEGSKEYRSARRVVRHNLNRVLGPVDDDFLQDLLAVNFKKDEYSPFYRT
;
A
#
# COMPACT_ATOMS: atom_id res chain seq x y z
N MET A 1 56.65 -22.71 29.37
CA MET A 1 56.12 -22.99 28.01
C MET A 1 55.01 -23.99 28.20
N GLY A 2 53.73 -23.77 27.90
CA GLY A 2 52.98 -22.68 27.31
C GLY A 2 51.50 -23.13 27.37
N THR A 3 50.59 -22.16 27.58
CA THR A 3 49.23 -22.09 27.02
C THR A 3 48.44 -23.39 26.81
N ASP A 4 47.38 -23.59 27.62
CA ASP A 4 46.04 -23.98 27.14
C ASP A 4 45.05 -24.13 28.31
N ALA A 5 44.53 -22.99 28.79
CA ALA A 5 43.42 -22.98 29.76
C ALA A 5 42.37 -21.90 29.43
N THR A 6 42.35 -21.39 28.19
CA THR A 6 41.49 -20.29 27.75
C THR A 6 40.31 -20.71 26.89
N GLU A 7 40.13 -21.99 26.55
CA GLU A 7 39.13 -22.41 25.56
C GLU A 7 37.83 -23.05 26.10
N SER A 8 37.64 -23.24 27.41
CA SER A 8 36.32 -23.66 27.91
C SER A 8 35.44 -22.44 28.18
N ILE A 9 34.95 -21.80 27.10
CA ILE A 9 33.98 -20.71 27.24
C ILE A 9 32.70 -21.28 27.85
N LEU A 10 32.35 -20.72 29.01
CA LEU A 10 31.09 -20.91 29.74
C LEU A 10 29.88 -20.80 28.80
N THR A 11 29.31 -21.92 28.40
CA THR A 11 27.88 -22.01 28.09
C THR A 11 27.16 -22.04 29.43
N VAL A 12 26.43 -20.96 29.76
CA VAL A 12 25.60 -20.92 30.97
C VAL A 12 24.36 -21.77 30.65
N PRO A 13 24.20 -22.98 31.22
CA PRO A 13 23.02 -23.79 30.96
C PRO A 13 21.84 -23.24 31.76
N ASN A 14 20.62 -23.53 31.31
CA ASN A 14 19.39 -23.32 32.08
C ASN A 14 19.60 -23.68 33.57
N LEU A 15 19.41 -22.70 34.45
CA LEU A 15 19.92 -22.72 35.82
C LEU A 15 19.14 -23.69 36.70
N SER A 16 19.57 -24.95 36.73
CA SER A 16 19.24 -25.90 37.80
C SER A 16 19.77 -25.42 39.17
N GLN A 17 19.25 -25.96 40.28
CA GLN A 17 19.76 -25.66 41.64
C GLN A 17 21.29 -25.82 41.78
N ASN A 18 21.89 -26.72 41.00
CA ASN A 18 23.33 -26.95 40.98
C ASN A 18 24.10 -25.78 40.32
N GLY A 19 23.54 -25.17 39.27
CA GLY A 19 24.11 -23.98 38.63
C GLY A 19 24.14 -22.76 39.56
N MET A 20 23.07 -22.55 40.34
CA MET A 20 23.00 -21.51 41.37
C MET A 20 24.06 -21.67 42.47
N ARG A 21 24.32 -22.92 42.88
CA ARG A 21 25.34 -23.24 43.91
C ARG A 21 26.76 -23.02 43.39
N TYR A 22 27.00 -23.32 42.11
CA TYR A 22 28.25 -23.05 41.41
C TYR A 22 28.52 -21.54 41.29
N LEU A 23 27.54 -20.77 40.81
CA LEU A 23 27.65 -19.30 40.70
C LEU A 23 27.99 -18.64 42.05
N ARG A 24 27.39 -19.10 43.16
CA ARG A 24 27.72 -18.60 44.51
C ARG A 24 29.17 -18.88 44.94
N LYS A 25 29.80 -19.97 44.50
CA LYS A 25 31.22 -20.26 44.76
C LYS A 25 32.13 -19.39 43.88
N VAL A 26 31.82 -19.30 42.59
CA VAL A 26 32.61 -18.55 41.59
C VAL A 26 32.61 -17.05 41.89
N THR A 27 31.50 -16.50 42.38
CA THR A 27 31.43 -15.08 42.78
C THR A 27 32.41 -14.72 43.91
N ARG A 28 32.97 -15.68 44.67
CA ARG A 28 33.95 -15.45 45.76
C ARG A 28 35.41 -15.38 45.29
N VAL A 29 35.69 -15.69 44.03
CA VAL A 29 37.04 -15.65 43.46
C VAL A 29 37.46 -14.19 43.19
N PRO A 30 38.62 -13.72 43.71
CA PRO A 30 39.15 -12.40 43.38
C PRO A 30 39.34 -12.23 41.86
N ASN A 31 39.04 -11.06 41.31
CA ASN A 31 39.19 -10.69 39.88
C ASN A 31 38.23 -11.37 38.87
N MET A 32 37.38 -12.32 39.29
CA MET A 32 36.45 -13.00 38.37
C MET A 32 35.44 -12.02 37.74
N LEU A 33 34.95 -11.04 38.51
CA LEU A 33 34.03 -10.01 38.01
C LEU A 33 34.68 -9.15 36.92
N ASP A 34 35.98 -8.86 37.02
CA ASP A 34 36.70 -8.09 36.01
C ASP A 34 36.92 -8.90 34.73
N VAL A 35 37.25 -10.18 34.85
CA VAL A 35 37.36 -11.09 33.70
C VAL A 35 36.03 -11.19 32.95
N LEU A 36 34.92 -11.35 33.68
CA LEU A 36 33.58 -11.41 33.09
C LEU A 36 33.18 -10.09 32.45
N ARG A 37 33.50 -8.96 33.08
CA ARG A 37 33.22 -7.64 32.53
C ARG A 37 33.99 -7.43 31.23
N LYS A 38 35.26 -7.87 31.16
CA LYS A 38 36.05 -7.89 29.93
C LYS A 38 35.45 -8.81 28.87
N GLU A 39 34.96 -9.99 29.25
CA GLU A 39 34.30 -10.90 28.31
C GLU A 39 32.98 -10.32 27.77
N MET A 40 32.15 -9.72 28.62
CA MET A 40 30.94 -9.02 28.17
C MET A 40 31.28 -7.89 27.19
N GLN A 41 32.34 -7.12 27.45
CA GLN A 41 32.81 -6.09 26.53
C GLN A 41 33.33 -6.68 25.22
N ARG A 42 34.06 -7.80 25.26
CA ARG A 42 34.58 -8.51 24.09
C ARG A 42 33.44 -8.98 23.19
N VAL A 43 32.47 -9.71 23.75
CA VAL A 43 31.31 -10.24 23.04
C VAL A 43 30.44 -9.10 22.48
N ARG A 44 30.24 -8.02 23.25
CA ARG A 44 29.54 -6.82 22.74
C ARG A 44 30.28 -6.18 21.57
N ALA A 45 31.61 -6.07 21.66
CA ALA A 45 32.43 -5.50 20.59
C ALA A 45 32.42 -6.38 19.32
N GLU A 46 32.35 -7.70 19.48
CA GLU A 46 32.14 -8.66 18.39
C GLU A 46 30.78 -8.45 17.72
N GLY A 47 29.71 -8.32 18.50
CA GLY A 47 28.39 -7.94 17.98
C GLY A 47 28.40 -6.62 17.21
N ASN A 48 29.13 -5.61 17.69
CA ASN A 48 29.30 -4.35 16.95
C ASN A 48 30.00 -4.55 15.60
N ARG A 49 30.96 -5.48 15.49
CA ARG A 49 31.65 -5.78 14.22
C ARG A 49 30.70 -6.45 13.22
N TYR A 50 29.88 -7.40 13.66
CA TYR A 50 28.85 -8.01 12.81
C TYR A 50 27.83 -6.99 12.37
N PHE A 51 27.39 -6.12 13.28
CA PHE A 51 26.48 -5.02 12.96
C PHE A 51 27.04 -4.09 11.90
N GLN A 52 28.32 -3.69 12.01
CA GLN A 52 28.99 -2.85 11.01
C GLN A 52 29.13 -3.51 9.64
N LYS A 53 29.13 -4.86 9.59
CA LYS A 53 29.13 -5.63 8.34
C LYS A 53 27.73 -5.81 7.73
N GLY A 54 26.67 -5.38 8.43
CA GLY A 54 25.29 -5.63 8.04
C GLY A 54 24.76 -7.02 8.40
N ASP A 55 25.54 -7.83 9.11
CA ASP A 55 25.11 -9.14 9.61
C ASP A 55 24.37 -8.98 10.93
N PHE A 56 23.10 -8.61 10.83
CA PHE A 56 22.28 -8.29 11.99
C PHE A 56 21.91 -9.53 12.82
N SER A 57 21.81 -10.71 12.21
CA SER A 57 21.49 -11.95 12.93
C SER A 57 22.63 -12.33 13.89
N GLU A 58 23.87 -12.39 13.39
CA GLU A 58 25.03 -12.68 14.24
C GLU A 58 25.28 -11.57 15.28
N ALA A 59 24.98 -10.31 14.93
CA ALA A 59 25.02 -9.22 15.89
C ALA A 59 24.04 -9.43 17.05
N ILE A 60 22.78 -9.84 16.76
CA ILE A 60 21.75 -10.13 17.76
C ILE A 60 22.18 -11.25 18.70
N ASP A 61 22.77 -12.31 18.16
CA ASP A 61 23.23 -13.45 18.95
C ASP A 61 24.36 -13.05 19.91
N ASN A 62 25.33 -12.29 19.43
CA ASN A 62 26.41 -11.74 20.26
C ASN A 62 25.88 -10.80 21.36
N TYR A 63 24.97 -9.87 21.03
CA TYR A 63 24.37 -9.00 22.06
C TYR A 63 23.54 -9.81 23.06
N THR A 64 22.81 -10.83 22.61
CA THR A 64 22.04 -11.72 23.49
C THR A 64 22.95 -12.49 24.43
N ARG A 65 24.06 -13.03 23.93
CA ARG A 65 25.09 -13.68 24.75
C ARG A 65 25.68 -12.73 25.79
N CYS A 66 25.98 -11.49 25.41
CA CYS A 66 26.46 -10.46 26.34
C CYS A 66 25.47 -10.23 27.50
N ILE A 67 24.18 -10.12 27.19
CA ILE A 67 23.09 -9.94 28.18
C ILE A 67 22.95 -11.18 29.07
N GLN A 68 23.00 -12.38 28.50
CA GLN A 68 22.91 -13.64 29.24
C GLN A 68 24.06 -13.80 30.24
N ILE A 69 25.29 -13.42 29.89
CA ILE A 69 26.43 -13.41 30.81
C ILE A 69 26.11 -12.54 32.02
N GLY A 70 25.67 -11.28 31.82
CA GLY A 70 25.36 -10.39 32.94
C GLY A 70 24.19 -10.88 33.79
N ARG A 71 23.06 -11.26 33.18
CA ARG A 71 21.85 -11.77 33.88
C ARG A 71 22.14 -13.03 34.70
N GLY A 72 22.94 -13.95 34.17
CA GLY A 72 23.31 -15.18 34.87
C GLY A 72 23.96 -14.92 36.23
N PHE A 73 24.74 -13.84 36.37
CA PHE A 73 25.39 -13.47 37.63
C PHE A 73 24.52 -12.63 38.55
N GLN A 74 23.61 -11.81 38.04
CA GLN A 74 22.60 -11.11 38.86
C GLN A 74 21.74 -12.11 39.65
N LEU A 75 21.41 -13.26 39.05
CA LEU A 75 20.63 -14.34 39.67
C LEU A 75 21.37 -15.09 40.81
N SER A 76 22.68 -14.85 41.01
CA SER A 76 23.46 -15.51 42.07
C SER A 76 23.02 -15.15 43.50
N GLY A 77 22.27 -14.04 43.66
CA GLY A 77 21.75 -13.54 44.93
C GLY A 77 22.77 -12.78 45.79
N ALA A 78 24.03 -12.68 45.36
CA ALA A 78 25.05 -11.91 46.05
C ALA A 78 24.80 -10.39 45.90
N LYS A 79 24.81 -9.63 47.01
CA LYS A 79 24.55 -8.17 46.99
C LYS A 79 25.41 -7.43 45.97
N ARG A 80 26.70 -7.76 45.87
CA ARG A 80 27.66 -7.16 44.93
C ARG A 80 27.40 -7.47 43.45
N CYS A 81 26.53 -8.44 43.14
CA CYS A 81 26.24 -8.87 41.78
C CYS A 81 24.89 -8.34 41.26
N ARG A 82 24.10 -7.66 42.09
CA ARG A 82 22.73 -7.22 41.71
C ARG A 82 22.72 -6.22 40.54
N ALA A 83 23.71 -5.34 40.48
CA ALA A 83 23.87 -4.36 39.42
C ALA A 83 25.09 -4.66 38.53
N PHE A 84 25.56 -5.92 38.55
CA PHE A 84 26.78 -6.28 37.82
C PHE A 84 26.52 -6.23 36.32
N GLY A 85 27.27 -5.36 35.64
CA GLY A 85 27.25 -5.27 34.19
C GLY A 85 26.01 -4.60 33.62
N ASP A 86 25.17 -3.96 34.46
CA ASP A 86 23.97 -3.24 34.02
C ASP A 86 24.31 -2.24 32.93
N ASP A 87 25.37 -1.46 33.10
CA ASP A 87 25.85 -0.48 32.11
C ASP A 87 26.23 -1.13 30.76
N ILE A 88 26.82 -2.33 30.77
CA ILE A 88 27.18 -3.06 29.56
C ILE A 88 25.93 -3.70 28.93
N MET A 89 25.06 -4.27 29.75
CA MET A 89 23.81 -4.90 29.32
C MET A 89 22.83 -3.89 28.75
N THR A 90 22.70 -2.70 29.33
CA THR A 90 21.92 -1.59 28.80
C THR A 90 22.35 -1.28 27.37
N VAL A 91 23.66 -1.11 27.15
CA VAL A 91 24.17 -0.81 25.80
C VAL A 91 24.01 -2.00 24.86
N ALA A 92 24.24 -3.23 25.31
CA ALA A 92 24.05 -4.43 24.50
C ALA A 92 22.59 -4.64 24.10
N ALA A 93 21.65 -4.50 25.04
CA ALA A 93 20.21 -4.57 24.78
C ALA A 93 19.73 -3.45 23.86
N SER A 94 20.26 -2.24 24.03
CA SER A 94 20.02 -1.14 23.11
C SER A 94 20.52 -1.45 21.70
N ASN A 95 21.74 -1.98 21.55
CA ASN A 95 22.29 -2.34 20.23
C ASN A 95 21.55 -3.52 19.60
N ARG A 96 21.08 -4.47 20.40
CA ARG A 96 20.19 -5.55 19.97
C ARG A 96 18.86 -5.00 19.45
N ALA A 97 18.29 -4.00 20.13
CA ALA A 97 17.09 -3.30 19.66
C ALA A 97 17.32 -2.66 18.29
N GLN A 98 18.48 -2.02 18.07
CA GLN A 98 18.83 -1.50 16.74
C GLN A 98 18.87 -2.60 15.69
N ALA A 99 19.57 -3.71 15.96
CA ALA A 99 19.68 -4.81 15.00
C ALA A 99 18.30 -5.38 14.64
N TYR A 100 17.38 -5.48 15.61
CA TYR A 100 15.99 -5.83 15.33
C TYR A 100 15.25 -4.77 14.49
N LEU A 101 15.50 -3.47 14.68
CA LEU A 101 14.93 -2.41 13.83
C LEU A 101 15.41 -2.53 12.38
N GLU A 102 16.69 -2.83 12.14
CA GLU A 102 17.23 -3.04 10.79
C GLU A 102 16.57 -4.24 10.09
N LEU A 103 16.25 -5.29 10.87
CA LEU A 103 15.51 -6.47 10.38
C LEU A 103 13.99 -6.26 10.35
N ARG A 104 13.48 -5.09 10.75
CA ARG A 104 12.05 -4.76 10.87
C ARG A 104 11.29 -5.66 11.86
N MET A 105 11.97 -6.26 12.83
CA MET A 105 11.34 -7.07 13.89
C MET A 105 10.88 -6.20 15.05
N TRP A 106 9.78 -5.48 14.86
CA TRP A 106 9.37 -4.37 15.73
C TRP A 106 9.08 -4.78 17.18
N GLU A 107 8.39 -5.91 17.40
CA GLU A 107 8.09 -6.39 18.76
C GLU A 107 9.35 -6.78 19.53
N LYS A 108 10.30 -7.44 18.86
CA LYS A 108 11.60 -7.82 19.45
C LYS A 108 12.49 -6.59 19.71
N ALA A 109 12.42 -5.60 18.83
CA ALA A 109 13.09 -4.31 19.02
C ALA A 109 12.53 -3.57 20.24
N LEU A 110 11.21 -3.50 20.37
CA LEU A 110 10.53 -2.89 21.51
C LEU A 110 10.91 -3.59 22.82
N SER A 111 10.81 -4.93 22.87
CA SER A 111 11.20 -5.72 24.03
C SER A 111 12.67 -5.50 24.43
N SER A 112 13.59 -5.43 23.45
CA SER A 112 15.01 -5.16 23.72
C SER A 112 15.28 -3.71 24.18
N ALA A 113 14.50 -2.75 23.70
CA ALA A 113 14.58 -1.37 24.17
C ALA A 113 14.07 -1.26 25.62
N ASP A 114 12.95 -1.93 25.93
CA ASP A 114 12.41 -1.99 27.29
C ASP A 114 13.35 -2.72 28.26
N ASP A 115 14.00 -3.81 27.84
CA ASP A 115 15.06 -4.49 28.60
C ASP A 115 16.19 -3.51 29.00
N ALA A 116 16.60 -2.64 28.08
CA ALA A 116 17.62 -1.64 28.34
C ALA A 116 17.12 -0.51 29.26
N LEU A 117 15.87 -0.07 29.09
CA LEU A 117 15.26 0.97 29.91
C LEU A 117 14.92 0.49 31.33
N TYR A 118 14.71 -0.80 31.51
CA TYR A 118 14.58 -1.41 32.83
C TYR A 118 15.89 -1.29 33.63
N LEU A 119 17.05 -1.40 32.96
CA LEU A 119 18.37 -1.26 33.57
C LEU A 119 18.79 0.21 33.74
N ASP A 120 18.49 1.05 32.74
CA ASP A 120 18.73 2.49 32.77
C ASP A 120 17.53 3.25 32.15
N PRO A 121 16.60 3.77 32.98
CA PRO A 121 15.40 4.46 32.51
C PRO A 121 15.67 5.71 31.67
N HIS A 122 16.85 6.33 31.80
CA HIS A 122 17.22 7.57 31.10
C HIS A 122 18.17 7.30 29.92
N HIS A 123 18.32 6.05 29.49
CA HIS A 123 19.17 5.70 28.37
C HIS A 123 18.60 6.22 27.04
N VAL A 124 19.05 7.41 26.63
CA VAL A 124 18.57 8.18 25.46
C VAL A 124 18.44 7.34 24.18
N LYS A 125 19.44 6.51 23.85
CA LYS A 125 19.40 5.68 22.64
C LYS A 125 18.28 4.63 22.70
N SER A 126 18.01 4.07 23.88
CA SER A 126 16.93 3.08 24.04
C SER A 126 15.56 3.72 23.99
N LEU A 127 15.36 4.91 24.56
CA LEU A 127 14.11 5.66 24.40
C LEU A 127 13.84 5.97 22.92
N PHE A 128 14.85 6.43 22.18
CA PHE A 128 14.72 6.68 20.74
C PHE A 128 14.38 5.41 19.95
N ARG A 129 15.06 4.29 20.24
CA ARG A 129 14.79 2.99 19.60
C ARG A 129 13.41 2.44 19.94
N LYS A 130 12.94 2.65 21.18
CA LYS A 130 11.56 2.35 21.61
C LYS A 130 10.55 3.14 20.78
N GLY A 131 10.77 4.45 20.61
CA GLY A 131 9.93 5.30 19.75
C GLY A 131 9.86 4.78 18.31
N LYS A 132 11.00 4.40 17.71
CA LYS A 132 11.05 3.82 16.36
C LYS A 132 10.37 2.45 16.26
N ALA A 133 10.52 1.58 17.26
CA ALA A 133 9.83 0.29 17.30
C ALA A 133 8.31 0.46 17.39
N LEU A 134 7.83 1.36 18.26
CA LEU A 134 6.41 1.69 18.40
C LEU A 134 5.84 2.34 17.13
N GLN A 135 6.61 3.20 16.45
CA GLN A 135 6.23 3.75 15.15
C GLN A 135 6.04 2.64 14.10
N GLY A 136 6.93 1.63 14.07
CA GLY A 136 6.80 0.47 13.19
C GLY A 136 5.61 -0.45 13.51
N LEU A 137 5.19 -0.50 14.78
CA LEU A 137 3.98 -1.18 15.25
C LEU A 137 2.70 -0.35 15.05
N GLN A 138 2.82 0.85 14.48
CA GLN A 138 1.74 1.83 14.33
C GLN A 138 1.11 2.26 15.67
N GLU A 139 1.88 2.19 16.75
CA GLU A 139 1.52 2.63 18.11
C GLU A 139 1.96 4.09 18.30
N TYR A 140 1.42 4.98 17.46
CA TYR A 140 1.98 6.33 17.25
C TYR A 140 1.93 7.21 18.49
N GLU A 141 0.88 7.11 19.31
CA GLU A 141 0.78 7.87 20.57
C GLU A 141 1.89 7.48 21.55
N LYS A 142 2.12 6.17 21.74
CA LYS A 142 3.20 5.65 22.60
C LYS A 142 4.57 6.00 22.04
N ALA A 143 4.72 5.99 20.71
CA ALA A 143 5.95 6.39 20.04
C ALA A 143 6.28 7.88 20.25
N ARG A 144 5.28 8.76 20.16
CA ARG A 144 5.41 10.20 20.48
C ARG A 144 5.93 10.41 21.90
N ALA A 145 5.30 9.78 22.89
CA ALA A 145 5.73 9.89 24.29
C ALA A 145 7.19 9.44 24.50
N ALA A 146 7.63 8.38 23.80
CA ALA A 146 9.01 7.94 23.84
C ALA A 146 10.01 8.95 23.23
N PHE A 147 9.65 9.61 22.12
CA PHE A 147 10.47 10.66 21.51
C PHE A 147 10.46 11.96 22.33
N GLU A 148 9.33 12.33 22.94
CA GLU A 148 9.24 13.47 23.86
C GLU A 148 10.17 13.26 25.06
N SER A 149 10.18 12.05 25.64
CA SER A 149 11.12 11.68 26.72
C SER A 149 12.60 11.83 26.30
N VAL A 150 12.94 11.57 25.03
CA VAL A 150 14.29 11.81 24.50
C VAL A 150 14.61 13.31 24.46
N LEU A 151 13.66 14.14 24.03
CA LEU A 151 13.85 15.59 23.92
C LEU A 151 13.87 16.29 25.28
N GLU A 152 13.19 15.76 26.29
CA GLU A 152 13.34 16.20 27.68
C GLU A 152 14.78 16.03 28.18
N LEU A 153 15.42 14.90 27.86
CA LEU A 153 16.81 14.61 28.23
C LEU A 153 17.83 15.30 27.32
N ARG A 154 17.52 15.45 26.04
CA ARG A 154 18.39 15.99 24.99
C ARG A 154 17.60 16.89 24.03
N PRO A 155 17.32 18.15 24.40
CA PRO A 155 16.50 19.06 23.60
C PRO A 155 17.06 19.36 22.20
N GLN A 156 18.37 19.22 22.00
CA GLN A 156 19.05 19.47 20.72
C GLN A 156 19.25 18.23 19.85
N ASN A 157 18.52 17.14 20.11
CA ASN A 157 18.59 15.94 19.28
C ASN A 157 17.74 16.11 18.01
N ASP A 158 18.34 16.58 16.93
CA ASP A 158 17.63 16.87 15.68
C ASP A 158 17.02 15.63 15.02
N SER A 159 17.70 14.48 15.09
CA SER A 159 17.13 13.20 14.63
C SER A 159 15.84 12.84 15.38
N CYS A 160 15.77 13.17 16.67
CA CYS A 160 14.56 12.96 17.47
C CYS A 160 13.47 13.99 17.18
N LYS A 161 13.80 15.26 16.94
CA LYS A 161 12.82 16.26 16.48
C LYS A 161 12.18 15.83 15.17
N GLN A 162 12.98 15.34 14.23
CA GLN A 162 12.50 14.82 12.94
C GLN A 162 11.61 13.58 13.12
N ALA A 163 12.04 12.60 13.91
CA ALA A 163 11.23 11.41 14.19
C ALA A 163 9.91 11.76 14.90
N LEU A 164 9.92 12.72 15.84
CA LEU A 164 8.73 13.22 16.51
C LEU A 164 7.76 13.88 15.52
N LYS A 165 8.28 14.68 14.58
CA LYS A 165 7.47 15.29 13.51
C LYS A 165 6.81 14.21 12.63
N GLU A 166 7.58 13.23 12.16
CA GLU A 166 7.08 12.11 11.35
C GLU A 166 5.96 11.34 12.06
N VAL A 167 6.17 10.98 13.32
CA VAL A 167 5.16 10.20 14.06
C VAL A 167 3.94 11.03 14.45
N THR A 168 4.09 12.35 14.60
CA THR A 168 2.97 13.25 14.84
C THR A 168 2.07 13.36 13.62
N ILE A 169 2.67 13.46 12.43
CA ILE A 169 1.94 13.40 11.15
C ILE A 169 1.24 12.05 11.01
N ALA A 170 1.96 10.95 11.29
CA ALA A 170 1.39 9.59 11.21
C ALA A 170 0.20 9.39 12.16
N TYR A 171 0.34 9.85 13.41
CA TYR A 171 -0.75 9.83 14.38
C TYR A 171 -1.96 10.64 13.90
N HIS A 172 -1.72 11.87 13.42
CA HIS A 172 -2.79 12.72 12.89
C HIS A 172 -3.54 12.02 11.75
N GLN A 173 -2.83 11.55 10.72
CA GLN A 173 -3.39 10.79 9.61
C GLN A 173 -4.23 9.61 10.08
N SER A 174 -3.71 8.82 11.04
CA SER A 174 -4.39 7.61 11.51
C SER A 174 -5.68 7.84 12.27
N VAL A 175 -5.83 9.03 12.87
CA VAL A 175 -6.99 9.39 13.69
C VAL A 175 -8.01 10.22 12.89
N THR A 176 -7.54 11.16 12.07
CA THR A 176 -8.41 12.12 11.37
C THR A 176 -8.72 11.71 9.93
N GLY A 177 -7.86 10.89 9.31
CA GLY A 177 -7.95 10.59 7.88
C GLY A 177 -7.55 11.78 6.99
N GLU A 178 -6.85 12.78 7.53
CA GLU A 178 -6.39 13.94 6.78
C GLU A 178 -4.95 13.76 6.28
N TYR A 179 -4.76 13.92 4.97
CA TYR A 179 -3.49 13.73 4.28
C TYR A 179 -3.20 14.94 3.39
N ASP A 180 -2.03 15.55 3.55
CA ASP A 180 -1.55 16.59 2.65
C ASP A 180 -0.83 15.95 1.46
N LEU A 181 -1.54 15.93 0.32
CA LEU A 181 -1.09 15.32 -0.93
C LEU A 181 -1.04 16.33 -2.08
N ARG A 182 -1.34 17.61 -1.83
CA ARG A 182 -1.45 18.64 -2.86
C ARG A 182 -0.15 18.79 -3.63
N ASP A 183 0.97 18.95 -2.91
CA ASP A 183 2.30 19.10 -3.49
C ASP A 183 2.66 17.89 -4.38
N TYR A 184 2.41 16.68 -3.88
CA TYR A 184 2.64 15.44 -4.63
C TYR A 184 1.80 15.36 -5.92
N PHE A 185 0.52 15.72 -5.87
CA PHE A 185 -0.34 15.65 -7.06
C PHE A 185 -0.07 16.75 -8.10
N VAL A 186 0.43 17.91 -7.69
CA VAL A 186 0.73 19.03 -8.58
C VAL A 186 2.14 18.91 -9.16
N HIS A 187 3.12 18.56 -8.34
CA HIS A 187 4.54 18.61 -8.70
C HIS A 187 5.15 17.23 -8.95
N GLY A 188 4.45 16.14 -8.60
CA GLY A 188 4.98 14.78 -8.66
C GLY A 188 6.09 14.56 -7.63
N GLY A 189 6.98 13.61 -7.92
CA GLY A 189 8.10 13.26 -7.05
C GLY A 189 7.87 11.98 -6.25
N ASP A 190 8.65 11.81 -5.18
CA ASP A 190 8.55 10.64 -4.31
C ASP A 190 7.23 10.67 -3.54
N PRO A 191 6.44 9.59 -3.53
CA PRO A 191 5.18 9.57 -2.82
C PRO A 191 5.42 9.75 -1.31
N PRO A 192 4.65 10.61 -0.64
CA PRO A 192 4.75 10.80 0.80
C PRO A 192 4.35 9.52 1.54
N LEU A 193 4.95 9.30 2.71
CA LEU A 193 4.52 8.24 3.62
C LEU A 193 3.11 8.57 4.14
N CYS A 194 2.18 7.66 3.89
CA CYS A 194 0.79 7.77 4.33
C CYS A 194 0.51 6.67 5.35
N SER A 195 0.10 7.04 6.56
CA SER A 195 -0.25 6.07 7.61
C SER A 195 -1.63 5.46 7.36
N ASP A 196 -1.87 4.27 7.90
CA ASP A 196 -3.18 3.61 7.78
C ASP A 196 -4.27 4.45 8.47
N PHE A 197 -5.48 4.41 7.94
CA PHE A 197 -6.68 5.04 8.52
C PHE A 197 -7.86 4.11 8.30
N VAL A 198 -8.73 4.00 9.31
CA VAL A 198 -9.95 3.20 9.22
C VAL A 198 -11.11 4.09 9.66
N GLY A 199 -11.94 4.44 8.69
CA GLY A 199 -13.15 5.25 8.90
C GLY A 199 -14.34 4.41 9.38
N PRO A 200 -15.58 4.84 9.09
CA PRO A 200 -16.79 4.25 9.64
C PRO A 200 -17.20 2.98 8.87
N VAL A 201 -16.37 1.96 8.96
CA VAL A 201 -16.60 0.64 8.35
C VAL A 201 -16.61 -0.46 9.41
N GLU A 202 -17.25 -1.57 9.09
CA GLU A 202 -17.17 -2.81 9.84
C GLU A 202 -17.10 -4.00 8.90
N ILE A 203 -16.54 -5.10 9.40
CA ILE A 203 -16.41 -6.34 8.65
C ILE A 203 -17.59 -7.23 9.04
N ARG A 204 -18.35 -7.72 8.05
CA ARG A 204 -19.46 -8.65 8.27
C ARG A 204 -19.38 -9.83 7.32
N ARG A 205 -20.08 -10.92 7.65
CA ARG A 205 -20.32 -12.00 6.68
C ARG A 205 -21.29 -11.54 5.59
N THR A 206 -21.05 -12.03 4.39
CA THR A 206 -21.98 -11.93 3.26
C THR A 206 -22.54 -13.32 2.97
N LEU A 207 -23.70 -13.37 2.31
CA LEU A 207 -24.34 -14.66 1.99
C LEU A 207 -23.64 -15.38 0.83
N ASP A 208 -23.08 -14.63 -0.10
CA ASP A 208 -22.60 -15.11 -1.40
C ASP A 208 -21.07 -14.94 -1.60
N ARG A 209 -20.41 -14.10 -0.80
CA ARG A 209 -19.00 -13.68 -1.05
C ARG A 209 -18.12 -13.75 0.21
N GLY A 210 -18.50 -14.59 1.17
CA GLY A 210 -17.79 -14.78 2.44
C GLY A 210 -17.89 -13.57 3.38
N ARG A 211 -17.06 -12.53 3.15
CA ARG A 211 -16.94 -11.36 4.03
C ARG A 211 -17.04 -10.08 3.21
N GLY A 212 -17.41 -8.99 3.85
CA GLY A 212 -17.54 -7.68 3.22
C GLY A 212 -17.31 -6.54 4.22
N LEU A 213 -16.92 -5.38 3.69
CA LEU A 213 -16.95 -4.14 4.44
C LEU A 213 -18.28 -3.41 4.27
N PHE A 214 -18.82 -2.94 5.39
CA PHE A 214 -20.10 -2.24 5.47
C PHE A 214 -19.93 -0.92 6.21
N LEU A 215 -20.67 0.10 5.82
CA LEU A 215 -20.68 1.38 6.52
C LEU A 215 -21.38 1.25 7.89
N THR A 216 -20.80 1.83 8.94
CA THR A 216 -21.43 1.94 10.25
C THR A 216 -22.29 3.21 10.39
N GLN A 217 -22.02 4.23 9.56
CA GLN A 217 -22.80 5.47 9.49
C GLN A 217 -22.98 5.93 8.04
N GLY A 218 -23.86 6.91 7.80
CA GLY A 218 -24.00 7.50 6.47
C GLY A 218 -22.79 8.36 6.10
N VAL A 219 -22.39 8.33 4.83
CA VAL A 219 -21.22 9.05 4.29
C VAL A 219 -21.60 9.87 3.06
N GLN A 220 -20.83 10.91 2.76
CA GLN A 220 -20.99 11.74 1.57
C GLN A 220 -20.05 11.33 0.43
N ALA A 221 -20.41 11.66 -0.80
CA ALA A 221 -19.54 11.48 -1.95
C ALA A 221 -18.18 12.20 -1.75
N GLY A 222 -17.07 11.49 -1.96
CA GLY A 222 -15.69 11.94 -1.78
C GLY A 222 -15.11 11.72 -0.37
N GLU A 223 -15.94 11.35 0.60
CA GLU A 223 -15.51 11.09 1.97
C GLU A 223 -14.52 9.91 2.03
N LEU A 224 -13.48 10.04 2.86
CA LEU A 224 -12.46 9.01 3.03
C LEU A 224 -12.99 7.89 3.91
N LEU A 225 -12.90 6.64 3.44
CA LEU A 225 -13.40 5.47 4.18
C LEU A 225 -12.27 4.69 4.83
N LEU A 226 -11.14 4.53 4.13
CA LEU A 226 -9.94 3.90 4.70
C LEU A 226 -8.70 4.24 3.88
N VAL A 227 -7.56 4.14 4.53
CA VAL A 227 -6.22 4.12 3.93
C VAL A 227 -5.51 2.90 4.47
N SER A 228 -4.92 2.10 3.59
CA SER A 228 -4.16 0.91 3.98
C SER A 228 -2.86 0.84 3.23
N ASN A 229 -1.77 0.53 3.91
CA ASN A 229 -0.49 0.22 3.31
C ASN A 229 -0.45 -1.25 2.86
N ALA A 230 0.21 -1.49 1.74
CA ALA A 230 0.39 -2.85 1.23
C ALA A 230 1.27 -3.65 2.19
N LEU A 231 0.86 -4.89 2.47
CA LEU A 231 1.67 -5.87 3.22
C LEU A 231 2.87 -6.35 2.40
N GLY A 232 2.73 -6.41 1.09
CA GLY A 232 3.83 -6.81 0.22
C GLY A 232 3.60 -6.32 -1.19
N LEU A 233 4.70 -6.17 -1.91
CA LEU A 233 4.75 -5.71 -3.30
C LEU A 233 5.50 -6.74 -4.13
N GLY A 234 4.84 -7.27 -5.16
CA GLY A 234 5.45 -8.13 -6.16
C GLY A 234 5.58 -7.38 -7.47
N GLY A 235 6.78 -7.29 -8.02
CA GLY A 235 7.03 -6.80 -9.38
C GLY A 235 8.23 -7.53 -9.98
N SER A 236 8.31 -7.59 -11.30
CA SER A 236 9.53 -8.04 -11.99
C SER A 236 10.49 -6.86 -12.11
N GLU A 237 11.79 -7.07 -11.83
CA GLU A 237 12.85 -6.09 -12.10
C GLU A 237 13.51 -6.32 -13.47
N SER A 238 13.14 -7.38 -14.20
CA SER A 238 13.80 -7.77 -15.44
C SER A 238 12.88 -8.55 -16.38
N LEU A 239 12.96 -8.26 -17.69
CA LEU A 239 12.36 -9.09 -18.74
C LEU A 239 12.89 -10.54 -18.76
N LEU A 240 13.98 -10.83 -18.04
CA LEU A 240 14.60 -12.16 -17.89
C LEU A 240 14.11 -12.95 -16.67
N ASP A 241 13.33 -12.33 -15.77
CA ASP A 241 12.78 -13.05 -14.63
C ASP A 241 11.69 -14.03 -15.07
N SER A 242 11.75 -15.26 -14.55
CA SER A 242 10.65 -16.21 -14.70
C SER A 242 9.34 -15.57 -14.21
N PRO A 243 8.19 -15.81 -14.87
CA PRO A 243 6.89 -15.25 -14.49
C PRO A 243 6.44 -15.54 -13.03
N ASP A 244 7.20 -16.31 -12.24
CA ASP A 244 6.93 -16.62 -10.83
C ASP A 244 7.85 -15.89 -9.82
N CYS A 245 8.89 -15.16 -10.25
CA CYS A 245 9.88 -14.53 -9.34
C CYS A 245 9.25 -13.51 -8.36
N TRP A 246 8.26 -12.76 -8.81
CA TRP A 246 7.57 -11.76 -7.99
C TRP A 246 6.70 -12.39 -6.89
N VAL A 247 6.18 -13.61 -7.10
CA VAL A 247 5.44 -14.36 -6.07
C VAL A 247 6.37 -14.80 -4.95
N VAL A 248 7.61 -15.18 -5.28
CA VAL A 248 8.65 -15.50 -4.29
C VAL A 248 8.97 -14.28 -3.44
N ASN A 249 9.14 -13.10 -4.06
CA ASN A 249 9.36 -11.85 -3.33
C ASN A 249 8.20 -11.52 -2.38
N LEU A 250 6.95 -11.63 -2.86
CA LEU A 250 5.78 -11.43 -2.03
C LEU A 250 5.69 -12.44 -0.86
N ALA A 251 6.04 -13.71 -1.10
CA ALA A 251 6.08 -14.72 -0.05
C ALA A 251 7.15 -14.40 1.02
N CYS A 252 8.33 -13.92 0.60
CA CYS A 252 9.37 -13.46 1.51
C CYS A 252 8.90 -12.26 2.35
N ASP A 253 8.25 -11.27 1.74
CA ASP A 253 7.67 -10.13 2.46
C ASP A 253 6.64 -10.59 3.51
N PHE A 254 5.78 -11.55 3.15
CA PHE A 254 4.79 -12.11 4.07
C PHE A 254 5.44 -12.85 5.24
N LEU A 255 6.51 -13.62 5.00
CA LEU A 255 7.24 -14.30 6.08
C LEU A 255 7.92 -13.29 7.01
N GLN A 256 8.55 -12.26 6.45
CA GLN A 256 9.17 -11.19 7.26
C GLN A 256 8.13 -10.46 8.10
N LEU A 257 6.98 -10.10 7.51
CA LEU A 257 5.89 -9.46 8.25
C LEU A 257 5.31 -10.36 9.34
N PHE A 258 5.10 -11.65 9.03
CA PHE A 258 4.60 -12.63 9.99
C PHE A 258 5.50 -12.70 11.23
N ASP A 259 6.82 -12.68 11.06
CA ASP A 259 7.79 -12.71 12.16
C ASP A 259 8.02 -11.34 12.83
N SER A 260 7.59 -10.25 12.19
CA SER A 260 7.80 -8.87 12.68
C SER A 260 6.81 -8.46 13.78
N SER A 261 5.56 -8.92 13.68
CA SER A 261 4.49 -8.62 14.63
C SER A 261 3.37 -9.65 14.58
N GLN A 262 2.84 -9.98 15.76
CA GLN A 262 1.63 -10.78 15.90
C GLN A 262 0.43 -10.15 15.17
N ARG A 263 0.34 -8.82 15.12
CA ARG A 263 -0.71 -8.12 14.37
C ARG A 263 -0.69 -8.49 12.89
N TYR A 264 0.48 -8.41 12.26
CA TYR A 264 0.65 -8.80 10.85
C TYR A 264 0.46 -10.30 10.63
N ALA A 265 0.90 -11.13 11.57
CA ALA A 265 0.63 -12.58 11.51
C ALA A 265 -0.87 -12.88 11.47
N TYR A 266 -1.68 -12.20 12.28
CA TYR A 266 -3.14 -12.33 12.27
C TYR A 266 -3.77 -11.76 11.00
N GLN A 267 -3.32 -10.60 10.50
CA GLN A 267 -3.79 -10.06 9.23
C GLN A 267 -3.54 -11.04 8.07
N LEU A 268 -2.34 -11.62 8.00
CA LEU A 268 -1.99 -12.65 7.01
C LEU A 268 -2.77 -13.95 7.19
N HIS A 269 -3.10 -14.34 8.42
CA HIS A 269 -3.96 -15.49 8.71
C HIS A 269 -5.36 -15.29 8.14
N TYR A 270 -5.99 -14.14 8.40
CA TYR A 270 -7.33 -13.83 7.87
C TYR A 270 -7.36 -13.59 6.36
N LEU A 271 -6.20 -13.31 5.74
CA LEU A 271 -6.08 -13.26 4.29
C LEU A 271 -6.05 -14.65 3.63
N ARG A 272 -5.67 -15.73 4.34
CA ARG A 272 -5.62 -17.08 3.74
C ARG A 272 -7.01 -17.54 3.37
N GLY A 273 -7.14 -18.01 2.14
CA GLY A 273 -8.17 -18.98 1.78
C GLY A 273 -7.42 -20.12 1.12
N THR A 274 -7.51 -21.32 1.71
CA THR A 274 -7.52 -22.62 1.02
C THR A 274 -7.57 -23.75 2.06
N GLU A 275 -8.54 -24.63 1.87
CA GLU A 275 -8.64 -26.05 2.28
C GLU A 275 -8.98 -26.32 3.78
N GLU A 276 -10.29 -26.41 4.04
CA GLU A 276 -10.92 -27.31 5.05
C GLU A 276 -11.05 -26.93 6.54
N THR A 277 -11.06 -25.66 6.95
CA THR A 277 -11.41 -25.34 8.37
C THR A 277 -12.35 -24.15 8.54
N ASP A 278 -13.15 -24.17 9.62
CA ASP A 278 -14.18 -23.19 9.99
C ASP A 278 -13.72 -21.72 10.01
N ASP A 279 -12.41 -21.48 9.97
CA ASP A 279 -11.72 -20.19 9.97
C ASP A 279 -12.05 -19.32 8.74
N GLU A 280 -12.39 -19.91 7.57
CA GLU A 280 -12.82 -19.14 6.38
C GLU A 280 -14.09 -18.30 6.65
N LYS A 281 -14.85 -18.68 7.67
CA LYS A 281 -16.04 -17.96 8.08
C LYS A 281 -15.75 -16.95 9.20
N GLU A 282 -14.59 -16.96 9.84
CA GLU A 282 -14.33 -16.03 10.94
C GLU A 282 -14.24 -14.59 10.40
N VAL A 283 -15.02 -13.71 11.03
CA VAL A 283 -14.99 -12.29 10.74
C VAL A 283 -13.86 -11.70 11.57
N PRO A 284 -12.76 -11.22 10.94
CA PRO A 284 -11.68 -10.62 11.69
C PRO A 284 -12.18 -9.40 12.48
N PRO A 285 -11.70 -9.19 13.70
CA PRO A 285 -12.04 -8.00 14.47
C PRO A 285 -11.46 -6.77 13.75
N LEU A 286 -12.29 -5.75 13.47
CA LEU A 286 -11.84 -4.54 12.77
C LEU A 286 -10.64 -3.87 13.45
N LYS A 287 -10.60 -3.91 14.80
CA LYS A 287 -9.50 -3.38 15.61
C LYS A 287 -8.13 -3.89 15.15
N LEU A 288 -8.03 -5.09 14.56
CA LEU A 288 -6.80 -5.63 13.99
C LEU A 288 -6.15 -4.71 12.93
N TYR A 289 -6.96 -3.90 12.23
CA TYR A 289 -6.53 -3.02 11.14
C TYR A 289 -6.43 -1.55 11.54
N ILE A 290 -6.78 -1.19 12.78
CA ILE A 290 -6.78 0.20 13.26
C ILE A 290 -5.45 0.51 13.98
N PRO A 291 -4.63 1.45 13.50
CA PRO A 291 -3.41 1.88 14.18
C PRO A 291 -3.65 2.23 15.64
N GLY A 292 -2.74 1.84 16.53
CA GLY A 292 -2.81 2.14 17.96
C GLY A 292 -4.02 1.57 18.71
N SER A 293 -4.85 0.73 18.10
CA SER A 293 -5.98 0.12 18.81
C SER A 293 -5.52 -0.85 19.89
N ASP A 294 -6.40 -1.11 20.85
CA ASP A 294 -6.24 -2.06 21.95
C ASP A 294 -6.35 -3.54 21.51
N TRP A 295 -6.22 -3.84 20.22
CA TRP A 295 -6.26 -5.22 19.74
C TRP A 295 -5.13 -6.04 20.36
N ALA A 296 -5.47 -7.22 20.85
CA ALA A 296 -4.53 -8.19 21.39
C ALA A 296 -4.76 -9.56 20.72
N PRO A 297 -3.68 -10.32 20.47
CA PRO A 297 -3.79 -11.67 19.93
C PRO A 297 -4.36 -12.62 20.99
N ASP A 298 -5.08 -13.64 20.52
CA ASP A 298 -5.50 -14.76 21.37
C ASP A 298 -4.24 -15.55 21.79
N PRO A 299 -3.96 -15.67 23.11
CA PRO A 299 -2.76 -16.33 23.61
C PRO A 299 -2.73 -17.85 23.34
N ASP A 300 -3.89 -18.47 23.13
CA ASP A 300 -4.01 -19.91 22.90
C ASP A 300 -3.93 -20.25 21.41
N ARG A 301 -4.18 -19.28 20.53
CA ARG A 301 -4.17 -19.48 19.07
C ARG A 301 -2.75 -19.45 18.50
N ARG A 302 -2.33 -20.57 17.93
CA ARG A 302 -1.04 -20.71 17.23
C ARG A 302 -1.20 -20.58 15.73
N LEU A 303 -0.73 -19.47 15.17
CA LEU A 303 -0.74 -19.25 13.73
C LEU A 303 0.42 -19.97 13.05
N LYS A 304 0.16 -20.57 11.89
CA LYS A 304 1.19 -21.10 11.00
C LYS A 304 1.67 -19.98 10.07
N PRO A 305 2.93 -19.94 9.61
CA PRO A 305 3.38 -18.99 8.58
C PRO A 305 2.66 -19.24 7.24
N PRO A 306 2.55 -18.23 6.35
CA PRO A 306 1.84 -18.38 5.08
C PRO A 306 2.60 -19.30 4.15
N SER A 307 1.89 -20.22 3.50
CA SER A 307 2.49 -21.06 2.45
C SER A 307 2.70 -20.23 1.19
N PHE A 308 3.64 -20.67 0.35
CA PHE A 308 3.85 -20.06 -0.97
C PHE A 308 2.55 -20.00 -1.81
N ASN A 309 1.69 -21.01 -1.67
CA ASN A 309 0.38 -21.05 -2.34
C ASN A 309 -0.55 -19.91 -1.92
N VAL A 310 -0.46 -19.42 -0.67
CA VAL A 310 -1.24 -18.24 -0.23
C VAL A 310 -0.73 -17.00 -0.95
N ALA A 311 0.59 -16.80 -1.02
CA ALA A 311 1.16 -15.67 -1.74
C ALA A 311 0.78 -15.74 -3.22
N TYR A 312 0.89 -16.90 -3.86
CA TYR A 312 0.49 -17.13 -5.25
C TYR A 312 -1.00 -16.86 -5.51
N THR A 313 -1.87 -17.40 -4.67
CA THR A 313 -3.33 -17.24 -4.81
C THR A 313 -3.75 -15.79 -4.58
N LYS A 314 -3.23 -15.14 -3.53
CA LYS A 314 -3.61 -13.76 -3.18
C LYS A 314 -2.99 -12.75 -4.13
N ALA A 315 -1.80 -13.02 -4.64
CA ALA A 315 -1.27 -12.34 -5.79
C ALA A 315 -2.26 -12.38 -6.97
N ARG A 316 -2.63 -13.58 -7.43
CA ARG A 316 -3.52 -13.74 -8.58
C ARG A 316 -4.91 -13.13 -8.41
N LEU A 317 -5.47 -13.25 -7.20
CA LEU A 317 -6.76 -12.70 -6.87
C LEU A 317 -6.63 -11.17 -6.66
N ASN A 318 -5.92 -10.71 -5.64
CA ASN A 318 -5.90 -9.30 -5.24
C ASN A 318 -4.85 -8.45 -5.98
N SER A 319 -4.55 -8.73 -7.24
CA SER A 319 -3.69 -7.88 -8.08
C SER A 319 -4.40 -6.56 -8.40
N PHE A 320 -4.45 -5.62 -7.46
CA PHE A 320 -4.72 -4.24 -7.83
C PHE A 320 -3.49 -3.71 -8.56
N ASP A 321 -3.73 -3.00 -9.66
CA ASP A 321 -2.69 -2.36 -10.46
C ASP A 321 -1.83 -1.43 -9.57
N ALA A 322 -0.62 -1.87 -9.25
CA ALA A 322 0.35 -1.16 -8.43
C ALA A 322 1.40 -0.44 -9.28
N SER A 323 1.11 -0.19 -10.55
CA SER A 323 2.00 0.56 -11.46
C SER A 323 2.39 1.96 -10.94
N ARG A 324 1.64 2.52 -9.97
CA ARG A 324 1.91 3.81 -9.31
C ARG A 324 2.70 3.73 -8.00
N ILE A 325 3.12 2.54 -7.57
CA ILE A 325 3.93 2.36 -6.35
C ILE A 325 5.41 2.64 -6.68
N GLY A 326 5.71 3.87 -7.07
CA GLY A 326 7.07 4.34 -7.29
C GLY A 326 7.69 4.78 -5.96
N ASP A 327 8.38 3.88 -5.25
CA ASP A 327 9.28 4.27 -4.16
C ASP A 327 10.73 4.20 -4.68
N PRO A 328 11.39 5.35 -4.97
CA PRO A 328 12.78 5.35 -5.41
C PRO A 328 13.78 5.04 -4.28
N ASN A 329 13.35 5.03 -3.01
CA ASN A 329 14.18 4.67 -1.86
C ASN A 329 14.04 3.19 -1.45
N SER A 330 13.13 2.45 -2.09
CA SER A 330 13.23 0.99 -2.19
C SER A 330 14.47 0.68 -3.03
N SER A 331 15.55 0.28 -2.37
CA SER A 331 16.86 -0.06 -2.96
C SER A 331 16.84 -1.17 -4.03
N ARG A 332 15.65 -1.67 -4.38
CA ARG A 332 15.38 -2.73 -5.35
C ARG A 332 14.66 -2.19 -6.60
N LEU A 333 13.57 -1.41 -6.44
CA LEU A 333 12.75 -0.93 -7.56
C LEU A 333 13.19 0.41 -8.17
N GLY A 334 13.74 1.34 -7.38
CA GLY A 334 13.84 2.76 -7.73
C GLY A 334 14.81 3.12 -8.86
N THR A 335 16.00 2.50 -8.86
CA THR A 335 17.09 2.84 -9.77
C THR A 335 17.00 2.14 -11.13
N ASN A 336 16.35 0.98 -11.19
CA ASN A 336 16.24 0.18 -12.43
C ASN A 336 14.99 0.53 -13.25
N LEU A 337 13.89 0.94 -12.61
CA LEU A 337 12.65 1.32 -13.28
C LEU A 337 12.85 2.51 -14.23
N LYS A 338 13.66 3.50 -13.81
CA LYS A 338 13.95 4.69 -14.62
C LYS A 338 14.77 4.37 -15.88
N ARG A 339 15.78 3.51 -15.77
CA ARG A 339 16.67 3.12 -16.88
C ARG A 339 15.99 2.17 -17.88
N MET A 340 15.12 1.28 -17.40
CA MET A 340 14.49 0.26 -18.24
C MET A 340 13.26 0.76 -19.03
N ILE A 341 12.54 1.74 -18.47
CA ILE A 341 11.44 2.43 -19.17
C ILE A 341 11.98 3.28 -20.34
N GLU A 342 13.22 3.75 -20.26
CA GLU A 342 13.88 4.51 -21.33
C GLU A 342 14.34 3.63 -22.51
N GLU A 343 14.52 2.32 -22.30
CA GLU A 343 15.19 1.42 -23.26
C GLU A 343 14.25 0.45 -24.02
N HIS A 344 13.07 0.07 -23.53
CA HIS A 344 12.20 -0.95 -24.18
C HIS A 344 10.68 -0.76 -24.10
N GLU A 345 9.97 -1.47 -25.00
CA GLU A 345 8.52 -1.44 -25.22
C GLU A 345 7.70 -1.76 -23.95
N ALA A 346 6.75 -0.88 -23.65
CA ALA A 346 5.84 -0.94 -22.51
C ALA A 346 4.75 -2.04 -22.64
N SER A 347 5.13 -3.27 -22.97
CA SER A 347 4.25 -4.42 -22.87
C SER A 347 4.36 -5.05 -21.47
N THR A 348 3.37 -4.72 -20.62
CA THR A 348 2.95 -5.47 -19.42
C THR A 348 3.98 -5.62 -18.28
N PHE A 349 4.32 -4.53 -17.60
CA PHE A 349 4.77 -4.61 -16.21
C PHE A 349 3.53 -4.72 -15.30
N GLN A 350 3.32 -5.89 -14.68
CA GLN A 350 2.33 -6.06 -13.60
C GLN A 350 3.05 -5.98 -12.26
N ILE A 351 2.95 -4.83 -11.59
CA ILE A 351 3.23 -4.73 -10.16
C ILE A 351 1.94 -5.12 -9.45
N CYS A 352 2.01 -6.06 -8.52
CA CYS A 352 0.92 -6.54 -7.69
C CYS A 352 1.19 -6.12 -6.23
N ALA A 353 0.15 -5.74 -5.52
CA ALA A 353 0.25 -5.34 -4.11
C ALA A 353 -0.93 -5.90 -3.32
N VAL A 354 -0.68 -6.32 -2.08
CA VAL A 354 -1.71 -6.93 -1.23
C VAL A 354 -2.00 -6.05 -0.02
N TRP A 355 -3.23 -5.53 0.05
CA TRP A 355 -3.69 -4.72 1.18
C TRP A 355 -4.67 -5.49 2.05
N ALA A 356 -4.39 -5.58 3.35
CA ALA A 356 -5.09 -6.51 4.24
C ALA A 356 -6.59 -6.20 4.38
N LEU A 357 -6.94 -4.95 4.69
CA LEU A 357 -8.33 -4.52 4.89
C LEU A 357 -9.08 -4.31 3.54
N PRO A 358 -8.51 -3.63 2.52
CA PRO A 358 -9.12 -3.54 1.20
C PRO A 358 -9.43 -4.88 0.53
N SER A 359 -8.66 -5.94 0.83
CA SER A 359 -8.93 -7.31 0.35
C SER A 359 -10.28 -7.89 0.82
N LEU A 360 -10.95 -7.24 1.77
CA LEU A 360 -12.30 -7.61 2.25
C LEU A 360 -13.42 -6.81 1.56
N ILE A 361 -13.08 -5.91 0.64
CA ILE A 361 -14.07 -5.18 -0.16
C ILE A 361 -14.52 -6.07 -1.32
N ASN A 362 -15.82 -6.19 -1.53
CA ASN A 362 -16.37 -7.03 -2.60
C ASN A 362 -16.44 -6.32 -3.94
N HIS A 363 -16.45 -7.13 -5.00
CA HIS A 363 -16.55 -6.61 -6.36
C HIS A 363 -17.90 -5.98 -6.67
N SER A 364 -17.87 -4.85 -7.38
CA SER A 364 -18.95 -4.48 -8.31
C SER A 364 -18.31 -3.89 -9.56
N CYS A 365 -18.91 -4.12 -10.73
CA CYS A 365 -18.46 -3.45 -11.95
C CYS A 365 -18.94 -2.00 -12.04
N VAL A 366 -19.91 -1.64 -11.20
CA VAL A 366 -20.33 -0.27 -10.89
C VAL A 366 -20.12 -0.06 -9.40
N PRO A 367 -18.85 0.02 -8.96
CA PRO A 367 -18.50 0.17 -7.56
C PRO A 367 -19.15 1.41 -6.97
N ASN A 368 -19.43 1.38 -5.67
CA ASN A 368 -19.88 2.56 -4.93
C ASN A 368 -18.73 3.30 -4.25
N CYS A 369 -17.50 2.77 -4.35
CA CYS A 369 -16.28 3.39 -3.87
C CYS A 369 -15.26 3.53 -5.00
N SER A 370 -14.40 4.53 -4.87
CA SER A 370 -13.23 4.72 -5.74
C SER A 370 -11.96 4.35 -4.96
N THR A 371 -10.90 4.01 -5.70
CA THR A 371 -9.58 3.74 -5.13
C THR A 371 -8.52 4.60 -5.78
N ASN A 372 -7.56 5.07 -4.99
CA ASN A 372 -6.33 5.71 -5.47
C ASN A 372 -5.14 5.16 -4.68
N THR A 373 -3.95 5.13 -5.27
CA THR A 373 -2.72 4.69 -4.62
C THR A 373 -1.71 5.83 -4.58
N VAL A 374 -1.11 6.06 -3.42
CA VAL A 374 0.01 6.99 -3.21
C VAL A 374 1.12 6.21 -2.53
N GLY A 375 2.19 5.92 -3.27
CA GLY A 375 3.20 4.97 -2.82
C GLY A 375 2.54 3.64 -2.45
N LYS A 376 2.80 3.11 -1.25
CA LYS A 376 2.22 1.82 -0.79
C LYS A 376 0.80 1.94 -0.26
N ALA A 377 0.28 3.15 -0.10
CA ALA A 377 -1.02 3.39 0.52
C ALA A 377 -2.14 3.39 -0.51
N MET A 378 -3.15 2.55 -0.31
CA MET A 378 -4.41 2.59 -1.04
C MET A 378 -5.42 3.40 -0.24
N PHE A 379 -5.93 4.47 -0.86
CA PHE A 379 -7.03 5.27 -0.42
C PHE A 379 -8.32 4.71 -0.99
N VAL A 380 -9.35 4.52 -0.16
CA VAL A 380 -10.70 4.18 -0.60
C VAL A 380 -11.64 5.29 -0.18
N ARG A 381 -12.37 5.85 -1.14
CA ARG A 381 -13.33 6.93 -0.90
C ARG A 381 -14.72 6.53 -1.34
N ALA A 382 -15.72 7.10 -0.70
CA ALA A 382 -17.10 6.97 -1.14
C ALA A 382 -17.26 7.62 -2.52
N GLY A 383 -17.65 6.87 -3.54
CA GLY A 383 -17.92 7.43 -4.86
C GLY A 383 -19.26 8.16 -4.93
N GLN A 384 -20.14 7.91 -3.97
CA GLN A 384 -21.46 8.52 -3.87
C GLN A 384 -21.86 8.60 -2.40
N SER A 385 -22.84 9.44 -2.08
CA SER A 385 -23.43 9.46 -0.74
C SER A 385 -24.18 8.15 -0.48
N MET A 386 -23.96 7.53 0.66
CA MET A 386 -24.50 6.21 1.01
C MET A 386 -24.97 6.18 2.46
N PRO A 387 -26.11 5.53 2.78
CA PRO A 387 -26.56 5.37 4.16
C PRO A 387 -25.75 4.33 4.92
N ALA A 388 -25.89 4.35 6.25
CA ALA A 388 -25.36 3.31 7.14
C ALA A 388 -25.86 1.91 6.72
N GLY A 389 -25.03 0.90 6.92
CA GLY A 389 -25.32 -0.48 6.54
C GLY A 389 -25.11 -0.80 5.06
N THR A 390 -24.74 0.17 4.23
CA THR A 390 -24.38 -0.08 2.82
C THR A 390 -23.08 -0.88 2.76
N GLN A 391 -23.06 -1.95 1.95
CA GLN A 391 -21.83 -2.67 1.65
C GLN A 391 -20.97 -1.85 0.68
N ILE A 392 -19.70 -1.64 1.00
CA ILE A 392 -18.79 -0.96 0.09
C ILE A 392 -18.23 -1.94 -0.95
N SER A 393 -17.99 -1.44 -2.16
CA SER A 393 -17.54 -2.23 -3.30
C SER A 393 -16.55 -1.48 -4.17
N ILE A 394 -15.59 -2.21 -4.75
CA ILE A 394 -14.58 -1.72 -5.68
C ILE A 394 -14.53 -2.64 -6.91
N PRO A 395 -13.96 -2.21 -8.04
CA PRO A 395 -13.78 -3.09 -9.18
C PRO A 395 -12.53 -3.95 -8.97
N TYR A 396 -12.66 -5.27 -9.09
CA TYR A 396 -11.49 -6.19 -9.08
C TYR A 396 -10.78 -6.16 -10.42
N VAL A 397 -11.59 -6.10 -11.48
CA VAL A 397 -11.13 -5.97 -12.85
C VAL A 397 -11.92 -4.83 -13.47
N VAL A 398 -11.22 -3.91 -14.11
CA VAL A 398 -11.81 -2.90 -14.98
C VAL A 398 -11.86 -3.50 -16.38
N SER A 399 -12.85 -4.35 -16.63
CA SER A 399 -12.96 -5.07 -17.90
C SER A 399 -13.60 -4.18 -18.96
N GLU A 400 -12.91 -4.06 -20.09
CA GLU A 400 -13.36 -3.37 -21.31
C GLU A 400 -14.29 -4.26 -22.14
N CYS A 401 -14.75 -5.39 -21.60
CA CYS A 401 -15.50 -6.41 -22.33
C CYS A 401 -16.98 -6.41 -21.99
N MET A 402 -17.81 -6.69 -22.99
CA MET A 402 -19.25 -6.98 -22.82
C MET A 402 -19.45 -8.31 -22.06
N ASP A 403 -18.71 -9.35 -22.44
CA ASP A 403 -18.65 -10.59 -21.66
C ASP A 403 -17.66 -10.44 -20.50
N ARG A 404 -18.16 -9.93 -19.39
CA ARG A 404 -17.40 -9.80 -18.14
C ARG A 404 -17.27 -11.10 -17.37
N SER A 405 -18.11 -12.11 -17.67
CA SER A 405 -18.09 -13.38 -16.95
C SER A 405 -16.74 -14.07 -17.11
N ASN A 406 -16.20 -14.06 -18.33
CA ASN A 406 -14.87 -14.59 -18.64
C ASN A 406 -13.76 -13.88 -17.85
N SER A 407 -13.79 -12.55 -17.72
CA SER A 407 -12.79 -11.79 -16.94
C SER A 407 -12.86 -12.04 -15.43
N MET A 408 -13.99 -12.52 -14.92
CA MET A 408 -14.23 -12.75 -13.48
C MET A 408 -14.06 -14.21 -13.05
N LYS A 409 -13.86 -15.16 -14.00
CA LYS A 409 -13.74 -16.60 -13.72
C LYS A 409 -12.73 -16.97 -12.64
N ILE A 410 -11.67 -16.17 -12.47
CA ILE A 410 -10.61 -16.44 -11.49
C ILE A 410 -11.10 -16.33 -10.04
N TRP A 411 -12.21 -15.62 -9.79
CA TRP A 411 -12.69 -15.28 -8.45
C TRP A 411 -13.77 -16.23 -7.92
N ASP A 412 -14.15 -17.25 -8.69
CA ASP A 412 -15.14 -18.27 -8.30
C ASP A 412 -16.50 -17.70 -7.81
N PHE A 413 -16.93 -16.57 -8.40
CA PHE A 413 -18.29 -16.04 -8.21
C PHE A 413 -18.80 -15.34 -9.49
N GLU A 414 -20.13 -15.21 -9.61
CA GLU A 414 -20.76 -14.41 -10.66
C GLU A 414 -21.23 -13.04 -10.14
N CYS A 415 -20.81 -11.97 -10.80
CA CYS A 415 -21.28 -10.62 -10.46
C CYS A 415 -22.70 -10.38 -10.99
N SER A 416 -23.58 -9.93 -10.11
CA SER A 416 -24.99 -9.62 -10.37
C SER A 416 -25.32 -8.12 -10.31
N CYS A 417 -24.32 -7.24 -10.42
CA CYS A 417 -24.55 -5.79 -10.39
C CYS A 417 -25.43 -5.31 -11.57
N GLU A 418 -26.05 -4.13 -11.44
CA GLU A 418 -26.95 -3.55 -12.45
C GLU A 418 -26.32 -3.50 -13.84
N LYS A 419 -25.03 -3.11 -13.92
CA LYS A 419 -24.30 -3.14 -15.18
C LYS A 419 -24.24 -4.56 -15.75
N CYS A 420 -23.91 -5.58 -14.95
CA CYS A 420 -23.80 -6.98 -15.45
C CYS A 420 -25.15 -7.47 -15.99
N VAL A 421 -26.25 -7.09 -15.34
CA VAL A 421 -27.60 -7.39 -15.83
C VAL A 421 -27.86 -6.70 -17.17
N LEU A 422 -27.46 -5.44 -17.31
CA LEU A 422 -27.57 -4.71 -18.57
C LEU A 422 -26.72 -5.33 -19.69
N ASP A 423 -25.45 -5.62 -19.44
CA ASP A 423 -24.58 -6.20 -20.48
C ASP A 423 -25.13 -7.55 -20.95
N LYS A 424 -25.62 -8.43 -20.05
CA LYS A 424 -26.27 -9.70 -20.45
C LYS A 424 -27.49 -9.49 -21.35
N ARG A 425 -28.22 -8.38 -21.17
CA ARG A 425 -29.38 -8.02 -22.00
C ARG A 425 -28.97 -7.43 -23.36
N VAL A 426 -27.89 -6.64 -23.38
CA VAL A 426 -27.42 -5.92 -24.58
C VAL A 426 -26.54 -6.80 -25.47
N GLU A 427 -25.74 -7.70 -24.89
CA GLU A 427 -24.75 -8.53 -25.57
C GLU A 427 -25.29 -9.22 -26.83
N PRO A 428 -26.45 -9.93 -26.82
CA PRO A 428 -26.96 -10.58 -28.03
C PRO A 428 -27.32 -9.60 -29.17
N LEU A 429 -27.60 -8.34 -28.84
CA LEU A 429 -28.03 -7.31 -29.80
C LEU A 429 -26.85 -6.61 -30.47
N VAL A 430 -25.67 -6.63 -29.85
CA VAL A 430 -24.47 -5.94 -30.35
C VAL A 430 -23.25 -6.84 -30.45
N ALA A 431 -23.42 -8.16 -30.33
CA ALA A 431 -22.33 -9.14 -30.38
C ALA A 431 -21.50 -9.02 -31.66
N GLU A 432 -22.15 -8.89 -32.82
CA GLU A 432 -21.45 -8.75 -34.11
C GLU A 432 -20.61 -7.45 -34.16
N LEU A 433 -21.19 -6.33 -33.68
CA LEU A 433 -20.48 -5.06 -33.57
C LEU A 433 -19.26 -5.20 -32.65
N TYR A 434 -19.45 -5.85 -31.50
CA TYR A 434 -18.39 -6.02 -30.52
C TYR A 434 -17.25 -6.93 -31.02
N GLU A 435 -17.54 -8.00 -31.75
CA GLU A 435 -16.52 -8.84 -32.40
C GLU A 435 -15.71 -8.06 -33.45
N ARG A 436 -16.41 -7.28 -34.30
CA ARG A 436 -15.75 -6.41 -35.28
C ARG A 436 -14.85 -5.37 -34.62
N TYR A 437 -15.36 -4.71 -33.58
CA TYR A 437 -14.62 -3.74 -32.78
C TYR A 437 -13.36 -4.37 -32.18
N LYS A 438 -13.43 -5.56 -31.58
CA LYS A 438 -12.26 -6.24 -31.00
C LYS A 438 -11.17 -6.50 -32.04
N VAL A 439 -11.54 -6.99 -33.22
CA VAL A 439 -10.58 -7.27 -34.31
C VAL A 439 -9.88 -5.99 -34.72
N GLN A 440 -10.65 -4.93 -35.01
CA GLN A 440 -10.09 -3.64 -35.44
C GLN A 440 -9.24 -2.98 -34.36
N MET A 441 -9.66 -3.02 -33.10
CA MET A 441 -8.88 -2.47 -32.00
C MET A 441 -7.55 -3.21 -31.82
N ASN A 442 -7.52 -4.53 -31.99
CA ASN A 442 -6.30 -5.33 -31.91
C ASN A 442 -5.33 -5.04 -33.06
N GLU A 443 -5.85 -4.79 -34.27
CA GLU A 443 -5.02 -4.39 -35.42
C GLU A 443 -4.27 -3.07 -35.16
N PHE A 444 -4.86 -2.11 -34.42
CA PHE A 444 -4.19 -0.85 -34.09
C PHE A 444 -2.93 -0.99 -33.24
N TYR A 445 -2.91 -1.96 -32.30
CA TYR A 445 -1.72 -2.20 -31.47
C TYR A 445 -0.54 -2.75 -32.27
N GLY A 446 -0.77 -3.25 -33.48
CA GLY A 446 0.27 -3.69 -34.42
C GLY A 446 0.76 -2.62 -35.39
N MET A 447 0.18 -1.40 -35.40
CA MET A 447 0.53 -0.34 -36.35
C MET A 447 1.64 0.61 -35.85
N ASP A 448 2.61 0.91 -36.71
CA ASP A 448 3.61 1.95 -36.48
C ASP A 448 2.92 3.33 -36.34
N GLY A 449 3.09 3.97 -35.18
CA GLY A 449 2.48 5.30 -34.89
C GLY A 449 1.39 5.30 -33.81
N TYR A 450 1.00 4.14 -33.28
CA TYR A 450 0.11 4.03 -32.11
C TYR A 450 0.64 4.72 -30.83
N LYS A 451 1.96 4.94 -30.76
CA LYS A 451 2.63 5.51 -29.58
C LYS A 451 2.17 6.95 -29.33
N VAL A 452 1.61 7.16 -28.15
CA VAL A 452 1.18 8.47 -27.69
C VAL A 452 2.39 9.42 -27.58
N GLY A 453 2.26 10.65 -28.11
CA GLY A 453 3.37 11.60 -28.26
C GLY A 453 3.90 11.75 -29.69
N LYS A 454 3.40 10.95 -30.66
CA LYS A 454 3.60 11.21 -32.10
C LYS A 454 2.49 12.12 -32.65
N GLU A 455 2.73 12.69 -33.83
CA GLU A 455 1.70 13.42 -34.60
C GLU A 455 0.42 12.57 -34.74
N PRO A 456 -0.77 13.17 -34.63
CA PRO A 456 -2.04 12.44 -34.73
C PRO A 456 -2.10 11.61 -36.02
N ASN A 457 -2.39 10.31 -35.87
CA ASN A 457 -2.58 9.44 -37.01
C ASN A 457 -4.02 9.57 -37.51
N LEU A 458 -4.21 10.33 -38.59
CA LEU A 458 -5.52 10.58 -39.19
C LEU A 458 -6.27 9.30 -39.59
N GLN A 459 -5.56 8.23 -39.97
CA GLN A 459 -6.18 6.94 -40.30
C GLN A 459 -6.77 6.29 -39.03
N VAL A 460 -6.03 6.31 -37.92
CA VAL A 460 -6.53 5.81 -36.63
C VAL A 460 -7.71 6.63 -36.16
N TYR A 461 -7.66 7.95 -36.27
CA TYR A 461 -8.78 8.84 -35.91
C TYR A 461 -10.07 8.55 -36.70
N LYS A 462 -9.96 8.39 -38.03
CA LYS A 462 -11.12 8.11 -38.89
C LYS A 462 -11.80 6.81 -38.50
N ILE A 463 -11.02 5.74 -38.34
CA ILE A 463 -11.57 4.44 -37.97
C ILE A 463 -12.16 4.49 -36.55
N ALA A 464 -11.49 5.15 -35.60
CA ALA A 464 -12.03 5.34 -34.25
C ALA A 464 -13.36 6.11 -34.28
N SER A 465 -13.48 7.14 -35.13
CA SER A 465 -14.72 7.90 -35.30
C SER A 465 -15.83 7.06 -35.91
N GLU A 466 -15.54 6.29 -36.97
CA GLU A 466 -16.49 5.34 -37.56
C GLU A 466 -16.98 4.31 -36.52
N GLN A 467 -16.10 3.82 -35.64
CA GLN A 467 -16.49 2.94 -34.55
C GLN A 467 -17.38 3.63 -33.52
N VAL A 468 -17.08 4.87 -33.16
CA VAL A 468 -17.94 5.65 -32.26
C VAL A 468 -19.34 5.82 -32.86
N ASP A 469 -19.44 6.17 -34.14
CA ASP A 469 -20.73 6.34 -34.83
C ASP A 469 -21.54 5.04 -34.83
N LEU A 470 -20.90 3.91 -35.15
CA LEU A 470 -21.54 2.59 -35.10
C LEU A 470 -22.05 2.23 -33.70
N VAL A 471 -21.32 2.59 -32.65
CA VAL A 471 -21.73 2.34 -31.25
C VAL A 471 -22.90 3.24 -30.87
N GLU A 472 -22.87 4.53 -31.21
CA GLU A 472 -23.99 5.45 -30.94
C GLU A 472 -25.26 5.05 -31.70
N ASP A 473 -25.13 4.65 -32.97
CA ASP A 473 -26.23 4.11 -33.76
C ASP A 473 -26.79 2.82 -33.14
N ALA A 474 -25.94 1.91 -32.69
CA ALA A 474 -26.38 0.69 -32.01
C ALA A 474 -27.14 1.01 -30.72
N ILE A 475 -26.65 1.94 -29.90
CA ILE A 475 -27.32 2.39 -28.68
C ILE A 475 -28.68 3.03 -28.98
N ALA A 476 -28.77 3.86 -30.02
CA ALA A 476 -30.01 4.54 -30.41
C ALA A 476 -31.09 3.57 -30.94
N ASN A 477 -30.68 2.45 -31.52
CA ASN A 477 -31.57 1.44 -32.11
C ASN A 477 -31.90 0.26 -31.18
N LEU A 478 -31.49 0.30 -29.91
CA LEU A 478 -31.86 -0.74 -28.95
C LEU A 478 -33.39 -0.78 -28.76
N PRO A 479 -33.99 -1.96 -28.57
CA PRO A 479 -35.44 -2.13 -28.48
C PRO A 479 -36.02 -1.71 -27.12
N PHE A 480 -35.30 -0.88 -26.37
CA PHE A 480 -35.68 -0.43 -25.03
C PHE A 480 -35.00 0.89 -24.68
N GLU A 481 -35.65 1.64 -23.80
CA GLU A 481 -35.11 2.90 -23.30
C GLU A 481 -33.96 2.68 -22.33
N LEU A 482 -32.96 3.54 -22.45
CA LEU A 482 -31.82 3.63 -21.56
C LEU A 482 -31.78 5.04 -20.96
N ASN A 483 -31.35 5.14 -19.71
CA ASN A 483 -30.91 6.41 -19.15
C ASN A 483 -29.45 6.72 -19.56
N ASP A 484 -28.96 7.91 -19.25
CA ASP A 484 -27.63 8.34 -19.68
C ASP A 484 -26.50 7.54 -19.04
N THR A 485 -26.68 7.06 -17.81
CA THR A 485 -25.72 6.21 -17.11
C THR A 485 -25.61 4.86 -17.79
N GLU A 486 -26.75 4.24 -18.14
CA GLU A 486 -26.78 2.96 -18.85
C GLU A 486 -26.19 3.07 -20.26
N ARG A 487 -26.45 4.16 -20.98
CA ARG A 487 -25.77 4.44 -22.27
C ARG A 487 -24.26 4.47 -22.07
N ASN A 488 -23.77 5.20 -21.06
CA ASN A 488 -22.34 5.28 -20.76
C ASN A 488 -21.74 3.94 -20.32
N TRP A 489 -22.50 3.06 -19.67
CA TRP A 489 -22.06 1.69 -19.36
C TRP A 489 -21.83 0.84 -20.60
N ILE A 490 -22.65 1.02 -21.65
CA ILE A 490 -22.44 0.37 -22.94
C ILE A 490 -21.23 0.97 -23.63
N ARG A 491 -21.14 2.31 -23.71
CA ARG A 491 -19.98 3.02 -24.29
C ARG A 491 -18.67 2.60 -23.64
N PHE A 492 -18.67 2.30 -22.34
CA PHE A 492 -17.48 1.83 -21.63
C PHE A 492 -16.90 0.52 -22.20
N ALA A 493 -17.73 -0.40 -22.70
CA ALA A 493 -17.24 -1.60 -23.38
C ALA A 493 -16.52 -1.29 -24.72
N PHE A 494 -16.76 -0.10 -25.26
CA PHE A 494 -16.13 0.41 -26.49
C PHE A 494 -15.16 1.56 -26.21
N GLN A 495 -14.74 1.76 -24.96
CA GLN A 495 -14.02 2.96 -24.53
C GLN A 495 -12.75 3.27 -25.33
N ARG A 496 -12.07 2.25 -25.88
CA ARG A 496 -10.84 2.47 -26.65
C ARG A 496 -11.10 3.32 -27.89
N ALA A 497 -12.24 3.13 -28.57
CA ALA A 497 -12.60 3.96 -29.71
C ALA A 497 -12.79 5.42 -29.31
N TYR A 498 -13.49 5.70 -28.21
CA TYR A 498 -13.69 7.06 -27.70
C TYR A 498 -12.38 7.74 -27.28
N ILE A 499 -11.49 7.00 -26.61
CA ILE A 499 -10.18 7.52 -26.20
C ILE A 499 -9.30 7.77 -27.43
N LEU A 500 -9.26 6.84 -28.39
CA LEU A 500 -8.48 7.01 -29.61
C LEU A 500 -9.00 8.17 -30.45
N GLN A 501 -10.31 8.34 -30.56
CA GLN A 501 -10.91 9.50 -31.23
C GLN A 501 -10.45 10.80 -30.57
N LEU A 502 -10.39 10.88 -29.24
CA LEU A 502 -9.90 12.05 -28.52
C LEU A 502 -8.39 12.27 -28.70
N VAL A 503 -7.57 11.22 -28.51
CA VAL A 503 -6.11 11.33 -28.49
C VAL A 503 -5.52 11.53 -29.88
N GLN A 504 -6.13 10.93 -30.91
CA GLN A 504 -5.73 11.06 -32.30
C GLN A 504 -6.49 12.18 -33.04
N CYS A 505 -7.26 12.99 -32.30
CA CYS A 505 -7.99 14.13 -32.84
C CYS A 505 -7.03 15.07 -33.61
N PRO A 506 -7.28 15.34 -34.90
CA PRO A 506 -6.46 16.25 -35.69
C PRO A 506 -6.44 17.68 -35.11
N HIS A 507 -5.37 18.41 -35.43
CA HIS A 507 -5.14 19.77 -34.92
C HIS A 507 -6.08 20.84 -35.46
N ASP A 508 -6.72 20.57 -36.60
CA ASP A 508 -7.66 21.44 -37.30
C ASP A 508 -9.12 21.26 -36.87
N VAL A 509 -9.42 20.27 -36.02
CA VAL A 509 -10.73 20.10 -35.38
C VAL A 509 -11.05 21.33 -34.52
N THR A 510 -12.30 21.77 -34.54
CA THR A 510 -12.69 22.97 -33.79
C THR A 510 -12.55 22.75 -32.28
N ARG A 511 -12.31 23.82 -31.54
CA ARG A 511 -12.22 23.74 -30.08
C ARG A 511 -13.50 23.17 -29.46
N LEU A 512 -14.66 23.53 -30.01
CA LEU A 512 -15.97 23.03 -29.57
C LEU A 512 -16.11 21.51 -29.74
N GLU A 513 -15.70 20.97 -30.89
CA GLU A 513 -15.69 19.53 -31.14
C GLU A 513 -14.75 18.81 -30.16
N ARG A 514 -13.54 19.36 -29.92
CA ARG A 514 -12.61 18.78 -28.95
C ARG A 514 -13.16 18.81 -27.52
N ILE A 515 -13.86 19.87 -27.13
CA ILE A 515 -14.57 19.95 -25.83
C ILE A 515 -15.64 18.84 -25.73
N ASP A 516 -16.40 18.58 -26.79
CA ASP A 516 -17.41 17.51 -26.80
C ASP A 516 -16.79 16.12 -26.60
N LEU A 517 -15.69 15.84 -27.32
CA LEU A 517 -14.93 14.59 -27.17
C LEU A 517 -14.47 14.38 -25.72
N VAL A 518 -13.88 15.41 -25.11
CA VAL A 518 -13.43 15.35 -23.69
C VAL A 518 -14.62 15.11 -22.75
N ARG A 519 -15.73 15.83 -22.94
CA ARG A 519 -16.95 15.64 -22.12
C ARG A 519 -17.48 14.22 -22.21
N ARG A 520 -17.50 13.65 -23.42
CA ARG A 520 -17.99 12.30 -23.67
C ARG A 520 -17.15 11.26 -22.96
N VAL A 521 -15.82 11.31 -23.11
CA VAL A 521 -14.91 10.40 -22.41
C VAL A 521 -15.04 10.55 -20.89
N LEU A 522 -15.08 11.78 -20.37
CA LEU A 522 -15.25 12.03 -18.94
C LEU A 522 -16.57 11.45 -18.40
N ALA A 523 -17.67 11.57 -19.16
CA ALA A 523 -18.97 11.01 -18.79
C ALA A 523 -18.96 9.47 -18.73
N ILE A 524 -18.29 8.81 -19.69
CA ILE A 524 -18.13 7.36 -19.74
C ILE A 524 -17.44 6.85 -18.46
N TYR A 525 -16.32 7.47 -18.07
CA TYR A 525 -15.58 7.08 -16.86
C TYR A 525 -16.30 7.44 -15.56
N SER A 526 -17.01 8.56 -15.54
CA SER A 526 -17.81 8.97 -14.38
C SER A 526 -18.95 7.99 -14.10
N ALA A 527 -19.54 7.39 -15.14
CA ALA A 527 -20.67 6.46 -15.02
C ALA A 527 -20.33 5.13 -14.35
N ILE A 528 -19.07 4.69 -14.43
CA ILE A 528 -18.61 3.44 -13.82
C ILE A 528 -17.98 3.65 -12.45
N ASN A 529 -17.81 4.89 -12.00
CA ASN A 529 -17.17 5.22 -10.72
C ASN A 529 -15.77 4.59 -10.54
N VAL A 530 -15.08 4.30 -11.65
CA VAL A 530 -13.73 3.74 -11.63
C VAL A 530 -12.74 4.89 -11.68
N GLY A 531 -11.98 5.04 -10.60
CA GLY A 531 -10.94 6.05 -10.46
C GLY A 531 -9.70 5.75 -11.31
N THR A 532 -9.80 5.83 -12.63
CA THR A 532 -8.60 6.00 -13.48
C THR A 532 -8.03 7.40 -13.25
N PHE A 533 -7.38 7.56 -12.09
CA PHE A 533 -6.97 8.82 -11.48
C PHE A 533 -6.27 9.76 -12.47
N GLY A 534 -5.20 9.29 -13.13
CA GLY A 534 -4.43 10.10 -14.08
C GLY A 534 -5.24 10.59 -15.28
N LEU A 535 -6.05 9.71 -15.89
CA LEU A 535 -6.90 10.08 -17.02
C LEU A 535 -7.99 11.08 -16.59
N ASN A 536 -8.63 10.87 -15.43
CA ASN A 536 -9.66 11.78 -14.93
C ASN A 536 -9.09 13.17 -14.62
N MET A 537 -7.90 13.28 -14.03
CA MET A 537 -7.24 14.57 -13.80
C MET A 537 -6.91 15.26 -15.12
N TYR A 538 -6.28 14.54 -16.05
CA TYR A 538 -5.91 15.08 -17.36
C TYR A 538 -7.14 15.61 -18.12
N LEU A 539 -8.19 14.79 -18.26
CA LEU A 539 -9.42 15.18 -18.94
C LEU A 539 -10.12 16.36 -18.25
N SER A 540 -10.05 16.43 -16.92
CA SER A 540 -10.61 17.54 -16.16
C SER A 540 -9.89 18.86 -16.45
N VAL A 541 -8.55 18.82 -16.53
CA VAL A 541 -7.74 20.00 -16.86
C VAL A 541 -7.95 20.42 -18.31
N GLU A 542 -7.92 19.48 -19.25
CA GLU A 542 -8.18 19.77 -20.67
C GLU A 542 -9.58 20.35 -20.89
N LEU A 543 -10.60 19.83 -20.18
CA LEU A 543 -11.96 20.34 -20.26
C LEU A 543 -12.05 21.80 -19.81
N LEU A 544 -11.44 22.14 -18.67
CA LEU A 544 -11.47 23.49 -18.13
C LEU A 544 -10.70 24.47 -19.01
N ARG A 545 -9.50 24.11 -19.45
CA ARG A 545 -8.70 24.93 -20.37
C ARG A 545 -9.42 25.18 -21.69
N GLY A 546 -10.02 24.14 -22.27
CA GLY A 546 -10.78 24.26 -23.51
C GLY A 546 -11.96 25.23 -23.37
N ILE A 547 -12.75 25.08 -22.30
CA ILE A 547 -13.91 25.94 -22.06
C ILE A 547 -13.51 27.37 -21.70
N GLU A 548 -12.43 27.56 -20.95
CA GLU A 548 -11.88 28.88 -20.65
C GLU A 548 -11.43 29.61 -21.92
N GLN A 549 -10.71 28.93 -22.81
CA GLN A 549 -10.26 29.52 -24.08
C GLN A 549 -11.41 29.86 -25.03
N GLU A 550 -12.51 29.10 -24.98
CA GLU A 550 -13.67 29.30 -25.86
C GLU A 550 -14.65 30.35 -25.32
N TYR A 551 -14.97 30.29 -24.04
CA TYR A 551 -16.06 31.07 -23.43
C TYR A 551 -15.57 32.07 -22.38
N GLY A 552 -14.33 31.95 -21.90
CA GLY A 552 -13.78 32.73 -20.79
C GLY A 552 -14.09 32.14 -19.41
N GLU A 553 -13.21 32.39 -18.44
CA GLU A 553 -13.33 31.91 -17.05
C GLU A 553 -14.63 32.39 -16.36
N GLY A 554 -15.11 33.58 -16.72
CA GLY A 554 -16.34 34.18 -16.19
C GLY A 554 -17.64 33.63 -16.79
N SER A 555 -17.58 32.69 -17.72
CA SER A 555 -18.76 32.17 -18.43
C SER A 555 -19.63 31.23 -17.58
N LYS A 556 -20.87 31.01 -18.02
CA LYS A 556 -21.77 30.02 -17.38
C LYS A 556 -21.25 28.60 -17.64
N GLU A 557 -20.69 28.40 -18.82
CA GLU A 557 -20.09 27.18 -19.33
C GLU A 557 -18.90 26.76 -18.45
N TYR A 558 -17.99 27.70 -18.16
CA TYR A 558 -16.84 27.45 -17.28
C TYR A 558 -17.29 27.12 -15.86
N ARG A 559 -18.24 27.88 -15.29
CA ARG A 559 -18.80 27.55 -13.95
C ARG A 559 -19.45 26.17 -13.91
N SER A 560 -20.14 25.78 -14.97
CA SER A 560 -20.76 24.45 -15.07
C SER A 560 -19.69 23.35 -15.16
N ALA A 561 -18.69 23.52 -16.01
CA ALA A 561 -17.59 22.56 -16.15
C ALA A 561 -16.78 22.42 -14.86
N ARG A 562 -16.50 23.53 -14.19
CA ARG A 562 -15.81 23.56 -12.88
C ARG A 562 -16.56 22.75 -11.83
N ARG A 563 -17.90 22.81 -11.81
CA ARG A 563 -18.71 21.99 -10.89
C ARG A 563 -18.58 20.49 -11.19
N VAL A 564 -18.61 20.11 -12.47
CA VAL A 564 -18.46 18.71 -12.91
C VAL A 564 -17.06 18.19 -12.59
N VAL A 565 -16.02 18.96 -12.92
CA VAL A 565 -14.63 18.62 -12.62
C VAL A 565 -14.42 18.46 -11.12
N ARG A 566 -14.89 19.41 -10.30
CA ARG A 566 -14.78 19.29 -8.85
C ARG A 566 -15.50 18.06 -8.32
N HIS A 567 -16.70 17.76 -8.82
CA HIS A 567 -17.42 16.55 -8.43
C HIS A 567 -16.63 15.28 -8.74
N ASN A 568 -16.03 15.19 -9.94
CA ASN A 568 -15.24 14.04 -10.35
C ASN A 568 -13.94 13.90 -9.58
N LEU A 569 -13.20 15.00 -9.41
CA LEU A 569 -11.95 15.00 -8.65
C LEU A 569 -12.20 14.69 -7.17
N ASN A 570 -13.25 15.24 -6.56
CA ASN A 570 -13.56 14.99 -5.16
C ASN A 570 -13.77 13.51 -4.84
N ARG A 571 -14.33 12.76 -5.78
CA ARG A 571 -14.55 11.32 -5.62
C ARG A 571 -13.25 10.52 -5.58
N VAL A 572 -12.15 11.03 -6.14
CA VAL A 572 -10.88 10.31 -6.23
C VAL A 572 -9.82 10.89 -5.29
N LEU A 573 -9.76 12.21 -5.18
CA LEU A 573 -8.78 12.97 -4.40
C LEU A 573 -9.24 13.31 -3.00
N GLY A 574 -10.55 13.37 -2.77
CA GLY A 574 -11.13 14.04 -1.61
C GLY A 574 -11.35 15.53 -1.91
N PRO A 575 -11.72 16.34 -0.90
CA PRO A 575 -12.08 17.74 -1.11
C PRO A 575 -10.98 18.53 -1.86
N VAL A 576 -11.28 18.94 -3.10
CA VAL A 576 -10.43 19.81 -3.91
C VAL A 576 -10.94 21.24 -3.76
N ASP A 577 -10.15 22.06 -3.04
CA ASP A 577 -10.40 23.49 -2.90
C ASP A 577 -10.06 24.27 -4.19
N ASP A 578 -10.32 25.57 -4.16
CA ASP A 578 -10.09 26.43 -5.32
C ASP A 578 -8.61 26.57 -5.65
N ASP A 579 -7.76 26.63 -4.63
CA ASP A 579 -6.32 26.82 -4.80
C ASP A 579 -5.68 25.57 -5.41
N PHE A 580 -6.05 24.37 -4.95
CA PHE A 580 -5.57 23.12 -5.54
C PHE A 580 -6.05 22.96 -6.99
N LEU A 581 -7.29 23.35 -7.30
CA LEU A 581 -7.77 23.32 -8.69
C LEU A 581 -6.97 24.27 -9.58
N GLN A 582 -6.61 25.46 -9.10
CA GLN A 582 -5.78 26.41 -9.85
C GLN A 582 -4.37 25.89 -10.07
N ASP A 583 -3.74 25.31 -9.04
CA ASP A 583 -2.43 24.67 -9.18
C ASP A 583 -2.48 23.54 -10.21
N LEU A 584 -3.54 22.72 -10.16
CA LEU A 584 -3.72 21.62 -11.10
C LEU A 584 -3.89 22.12 -12.55
N LEU A 585 -4.57 23.26 -12.75
CA LEU A 585 -4.68 23.91 -14.07
C LEU A 585 -3.35 24.48 -14.56
N ALA A 586 -2.40 24.78 -13.67
CA ALA A 586 -1.05 25.22 -14.01
C ALA A 586 -0.13 24.05 -14.41
N VAL A 587 -0.49 22.80 -14.09
CA VAL A 587 0.30 21.60 -14.44
C VAL A 587 0.37 21.43 -15.97
N ASN A 588 1.57 21.47 -16.53
CA ASN A 588 1.77 21.20 -17.95
C ASN A 588 1.96 19.69 -18.20
N PHE A 589 0.87 18.98 -18.46
CA PHE A 589 0.90 17.60 -18.95
C PHE A 589 1.55 17.59 -20.34
N LYS A 590 2.86 17.32 -20.44
CA LYS A 590 3.57 17.33 -21.73
C LYS A 590 3.09 16.20 -22.65
N LYS A 591 2.93 16.48 -23.95
CA LYS A 591 2.56 15.49 -24.99
C LYS A 591 3.52 14.30 -25.10
N ASP A 592 4.82 14.48 -24.89
CA ASP A 592 5.79 13.36 -24.99
C ASP A 592 5.77 12.46 -23.74
N GLU A 593 5.12 12.97 -22.71
CA GLU A 593 4.76 12.31 -21.48
C GLU A 593 3.25 11.98 -21.55
N TYR A 594 2.81 11.21 -22.56
CA TYR A 594 1.57 10.43 -22.48
C TYR A 594 1.79 8.96 -22.06
N SER A 595 3.04 8.50 -22.02
CA SER A 595 3.49 7.36 -21.19
C SER A 595 3.12 7.44 -19.67
N PRO A 596 2.73 8.58 -19.07
CA PRO A 596 2.27 8.76 -17.69
C PRO A 596 0.81 8.46 -17.39
N PHE A 597 0.05 7.74 -18.21
CA PHE A 597 -1.09 7.00 -17.63
C PHE A 597 -0.62 6.14 -16.42
N TYR A 598 0.70 5.86 -16.35
CA TYR A 598 1.41 5.02 -15.40
C TYR A 598 2.52 5.70 -14.55
N ARG A 599 2.99 6.94 -14.82
CA ARG A 599 4.24 7.47 -14.21
C ARG A 599 4.09 8.36 -12.96
N THR A 600 2.86 8.66 -12.57
CA THR A 600 2.54 9.37 -11.33
C THR A 600 1.26 8.80 -10.77
#